data_AF-D2VPP1-F1
#
_entry.id   AF-D2VPP1-F1
#
_cell.length_a   1.000
_cell.length_b   1.000
_cell.length_c   1.000
_cell.angle_alpha   90.00
_cell.angle_beta   90.00
_cell.angle_gamma   90.00
#
_symmetry.space_group_name_H-M   'P 1'
#
loop_
_entity.id
_entity.type
_entity.pdbx_description
1 polymer ?
#
loop_
_entity_poly.entity_id
_entity_poly.type
_entity_poly.pdbx_seq_one_letter_code
_entity_poly.pdbx_strand_id
1 'polypeptide(L)'
;MKTSQQVLKHHYAKLMVLNQIKHSNVPFIPSLKPFDFSLDREVALAVIKQHKGKALKILHENWRNDRELVLKAISNDAFASGEYVGKVLRRDRNFVKELVQVKNNWVLLKDMDEDFRQDEEICRAALDCNPRAIKYVLNQYLLNNREYMLKIVSQCGILLEYVGYSLKNNREINLAALKQTPKAFQFVGNVLFKDEEISSFSTLDNSIELRIKSISGKELRFFADPNNTFNMIRWRVAEEWNIGNEFRIIHNSKVMSMEDDEKTLQELEINSNSKLVMVFRLVGG
;
A
#
# COMPACT_ATOMS: atom_id res chain seq x y z
N MET A 1 16.82 45.20 24.83
CA MET A 1 15.41 45.49 24.44
C MET A 1 15.40 45.88 22.97
N LYS A 2 14.62 45.22 22.10
CA LYS A 2 14.50 45.64 20.69
C LYS A 2 13.92 47.05 20.65
N THR A 3 14.45 47.94 19.80
CA THR A 3 13.94 49.31 19.67
C THR A 3 12.50 49.28 19.15
N SER A 4 11.66 50.25 19.52
CA SER A 4 10.24 50.34 19.06
C SER A 4 10.12 50.22 17.53
N GLN A 5 11.06 50.81 16.79
CA GLN A 5 11.16 50.70 15.32
C GLN A 5 11.43 49.27 14.83
N GLN A 6 12.23 48.47 15.55
CA GLN A 6 12.55 47.10 15.16
C GLN A 6 11.34 46.17 15.37
N VAL A 7 10.53 46.42 16.41
CA VAL A 7 9.27 45.71 16.65
C VAL A 7 8.26 46.02 15.54
N LEU A 8 8.11 47.30 15.17
CA LEU A 8 7.25 47.73 14.05
C LEU A 8 7.66 47.09 12.72
N LYS A 9 8.97 47.08 12.40
CA LYS A 9 9.49 46.43 11.19
C LYS A 9 9.21 44.92 11.16
N HIS A 10 9.40 44.24 12.28
CA HIS A 10 9.09 42.81 12.39
C HIS A 10 7.60 42.53 12.18
N HIS A 11 6.72 43.32 12.81
CA HIS A 11 5.27 43.17 12.67
C HIS A 11 4.82 43.37 11.22
N TYR A 12 5.30 44.43 10.55
CA TYR A 12 4.98 44.68 9.15
C TYR A 12 5.50 43.57 8.22
N ALA A 13 6.72 43.08 8.46
CA ALA A 13 7.27 41.95 7.72
C ALA A 13 6.40 40.70 7.88
N LYS A 14 5.94 40.39 9.11
CA LYS A 14 5.04 39.27 9.36
C LYS A 14 3.72 39.41 8.60
N LEU A 15 3.10 40.60 8.61
CA LEU A 15 1.86 40.85 7.87
C LEU A 15 2.04 40.64 6.36
N MET A 16 3.16 41.10 5.80
CA MET A 16 3.50 40.87 4.39
C MET A 16 3.61 39.38 4.06
N VAL A 17 4.28 38.61 4.92
CA VAL A 17 4.43 37.15 4.77
C VAL A 17 3.07 36.45 4.83
N LEU A 18 2.24 36.77 5.82
CA LEU A 18 0.90 36.21 5.95
C LEU A 18 0.03 36.51 4.72
N ASN A 19 0.10 37.75 4.21
CA ASN A 19 -0.63 38.13 3.01
C ASN A 19 -0.15 37.38 1.76
N GLN A 20 1.17 37.22 1.61
CA GLN A 20 1.74 36.49 0.49
C GLN A 20 1.40 34.99 0.55
N ILE A 21 1.41 34.35 1.73
CA ILE A 21 0.96 32.95 1.89
C ILE A 21 -0.49 32.81 1.43
N LYS A 22 -1.37 33.71 1.84
CA LYS A 22 -2.80 33.68 1.49
C LYS A 22 -3.05 33.70 -0.03
N HIS A 23 -2.19 34.36 -0.80
CA HIS A 23 -2.33 34.52 -2.24
C HIS A 23 -1.40 33.62 -3.07
N SER A 24 -0.53 32.84 -2.42
CA SER A 24 0.41 31.94 -3.09
C SER A 24 -0.19 30.56 -3.33
N ASN A 25 0.16 29.98 -4.48
CA ASN A 25 -0.07 28.56 -4.78
C ASN A 25 1.11 27.67 -4.36
N VAL A 26 2.26 28.28 -4.04
CA VAL A 26 3.48 27.59 -3.63
C VAL A 26 3.71 27.79 -2.12
N PRO A 27 3.85 26.71 -1.34
CA PRO A 27 4.20 26.82 0.07
C PRO A 27 5.58 27.47 0.22
N PHE A 28 5.69 28.50 1.05
CA PHE A 28 6.98 29.08 1.46
C PHE A 28 6.91 29.57 2.91
N ILE A 29 8.07 29.56 3.58
CA ILE A 29 8.26 30.24 4.87
C ILE A 29 9.61 30.95 4.79
N PRO A 30 9.67 32.27 5.01
CA PRO A 30 10.94 32.98 5.06
C PRO A 30 11.79 32.47 6.22
N SER A 31 12.95 31.91 5.88
CA SER A 31 13.95 31.40 6.83
C SER A 31 15.25 32.21 6.82
N LEU A 32 15.24 33.38 6.17
CA LEU A 32 16.42 34.22 5.96
C LEU A 32 16.26 35.62 6.57
N LYS A 33 17.40 36.23 6.90
CA LYS A 33 17.48 37.56 7.51
C LYS A 33 16.82 38.66 6.65
N PRO A 34 16.26 39.72 7.27
CA PRO A 34 16.43 40.09 8.69
C PRO A 34 15.50 39.39 9.68
N PHE A 35 14.45 38.69 9.23
CA PHE A 35 13.48 38.02 10.10
C PHE A 35 13.23 36.58 9.64
N ASP A 36 13.46 35.63 10.54
CA ASP A 36 13.15 34.21 10.35
C ASP A 36 11.79 33.90 10.98
N PHE A 37 10.85 33.42 10.17
CA PHE A 37 9.50 33.05 10.58
C PHE A 37 9.28 31.52 10.61
N SER A 38 10.34 30.72 10.45
CA SER A 38 10.27 29.25 10.51
C SER A 38 9.67 28.71 11.80
N LEU A 39 9.85 29.45 12.91
CA LEU A 39 9.33 29.15 14.24
C LEU A 39 8.18 30.09 14.67
N ASP A 40 7.50 30.76 13.73
CA ASP A 40 6.31 31.57 14.03
C ASP A 40 5.03 30.74 13.85
N ARG A 41 4.26 30.56 14.94
CA ARG A 41 3.03 29.73 14.93
C ARG A 41 1.95 30.27 14.00
N GLU A 42 1.78 31.58 13.91
CA GLU A 42 0.74 32.15 13.03
C GLU A 42 1.10 31.95 11.57
N VAL A 43 2.38 32.07 11.24
CA VAL A 43 2.88 31.74 9.89
C VAL A 43 2.68 30.26 9.60
N ALA A 44 3.03 29.36 10.53
CA ALA A 44 2.79 27.92 10.38
C ALA A 44 1.31 27.58 10.13
N LEU A 45 0.40 28.18 10.92
CA LEU A 45 -1.05 28.02 10.76
C LEU A 45 -1.55 28.57 9.42
N ALA A 46 -1.03 29.71 8.96
CA ALA A 46 -1.40 30.28 7.67
C ALA A 46 -0.98 29.36 6.51
N VAL A 47 0.23 28.80 6.55
CA VAL A 47 0.71 27.84 5.54
C VAL A 47 -0.13 26.57 5.55
N ILE A 48 -0.45 26.02 6.73
CA ILE A 48 -1.33 24.84 6.86
C ILE A 48 -2.71 25.13 6.27
N LYS A 49 -3.29 26.29 6.57
CA LYS A 49 -4.61 26.68 6.07
C LYS A 49 -4.63 26.76 4.54
N GLN A 50 -3.57 27.29 3.93
CA GLN A 50 -3.48 27.47 2.48
C GLN A 50 -3.11 26.18 1.74
N HIS A 51 -2.16 25.40 2.28
CA HIS A 51 -1.52 24.31 1.54
C HIS A 51 -1.79 22.91 2.12
N LYS A 52 -2.56 22.82 3.21
CA LYS A 52 -2.99 21.56 3.85
C LYS A 52 -1.80 20.62 4.12
N GLY A 53 -1.91 19.33 3.82
CA GLY A 53 -0.86 18.33 4.07
C GLY A 53 0.47 18.62 3.39
N LYS A 54 0.50 19.40 2.29
CA LYS A 54 1.75 19.84 1.64
C LYS A 54 2.54 20.84 2.49
N ALA A 55 1.89 21.55 3.41
CA ALA A 55 2.54 22.48 4.34
C ALA A 55 3.59 21.77 5.21
N LEU A 56 3.32 20.52 5.61
CA LEU A 56 4.22 19.75 6.47
C LEU A 56 5.60 19.54 5.83
N LYS A 57 5.72 19.58 4.50
CA LYS A 57 7.03 19.45 3.84
C LYS A 57 7.98 20.61 4.15
N ILE A 58 7.45 21.82 4.34
CA ILE A 58 8.26 23.04 4.47
C ILE A 58 8.31 23.59 5.90
N LEU A 59 7.46 23.07 6.79
CA LEU A 59 7.42 23.49 8.18
C LEU A 59 8.68 23.05 8.91
N HIS A 60 9.14 23.90 9.82
CA HIS A 60 10.21 23.55 10.74
C HIS A 60 9.86 22.28 11.54
N GLU A 61 10.85 21.44 11.87
CA GLU A 61 10.64 20.16 12.55
C GLU A 61 9.83 20.27 13.85
N ASN A 62 10.01 21.35 14.62
CA ASN A 62 9.18 21.65 15.80
C ASN A 62 7.66 21.63 15.49
N TRP A 63 7.24 22.21 14.36
CA TRP A 63 5.83 22.21 13.96
C TRP A 63 5.38 20.89 13.34
N ARG A 64 6.31 20.13 12.75
CA ARG A 64 6.05 18.76 12.27
C ARG A 64 5.93 17.76 13.44
N ASN A 65 6.42 18.13 14.62
CA ASN A 65 6.23 17.40 15.88
C ASN A 65 5.13 18.01 16.79
N ASP A 66 4.40 19.02 16.32
CA ASP A 66 3.24 19.58 17.01
C ASP A 66 1.98 18.79 16.60
N ARG A 67 1.43 18.00 17.53
CA ARG A 67 0.29 17.13 17.29
C ARG A 67 -0.90 17.87 16.69
N GLU A 68 -1.24 19.03 17.25
CA GLU A 68 -2.40 19.82 16.83
C GLU A 68 -2.21 20.32 15.39
N LEU A 69 -1.03 20.86 15.08
CA LEU A 69 -0.73 21.36 13.73
C LEU A 69 -0.71 20.26 12.69
N VAL A 70 -0.13 19.09 13.00
CA VAL A 70 -0.11 17.95 12.08
C VAL A 70 -1.53 17.48 11.78
N LEU A 71 -2.38 17.29 12.81
CA LEU A 71 -3.79 16.91 12.62
C LEU A 71 -4.56 17.96 11.80
N LYS A 72 -4.29 19.25 12.03
CA LYS A 72 -4.91 20.34 11.26
C LYS A 72 -4.50 20.30 9.79
N ALA A 73 -3.24 19.97 9.49
CA ALA A 73 -2.72 19.87 8.13
C ALA A 73 -3.33 18.74 7.31
N ILE A 74 -3.63 17.60 7.94
CA ILE A 74 -4.20 16.40 7.31
C ILE A 74 -5.74 16.33 7.41
N SER A 75 -6.38 17.32 8.02
CA SER A 75 -7.84 17.37 8.13
C SER A 75 -8.53 17.62 6.78
N ASN A 76 -9.81 17.27 6.68
CA ASN A 76 -10.69 17.58 5.53
C ASN A 76 -10.16 17.07 4.18
N ASP A 77 -9.96 15.74 4.08
CA ASP A 77 -9.50 15.03 2.87
C ASP A 77 -8.10 15.42 2.38
N ALA A 78 -7.31 16.10 3.23
CA ALA A 78 -5.92 16.41 2.93
C ALA A 78 -5.02 15.20 3.21
N PHE A 79 -4.28 14.76 2.19
CA PHE A 79 -3.22 13.79 2.37
C PHE A 79 -1.90 14.49 2.72
N ALA A 80 -1.12 13.90 3.63
CA ALA A 80 0.29 14.19 3.79
C ALA A 80 1.10 12.91 3.63
N SER A 81 2.31 13.02 3.08
CA SER A 81 3.27 11.92 3.11
C SER A 81 3.70 11.69 4.56
N GLY A 82 3.80 10.42 4.97
CA GLY A 82 4.23 10.07 6.33
C GLY A 82 5.62 10.60 6.65
N GLU A 83 6.43 10.82 5.61
CA GLU A 83 7.79 11.38 5.72
C GLU A 83 7.83 12.83 6.20
N TYR A 84 6.72 13.56 6.09
CA TYR A 84 6.64 14.96 6.53
C TYR A 84 6.18 15.09 7.98
N VAL A 85 5.69 14.02 8.60
CA VAL A 85 5.46 14.00 10.05
C VAL A 85 6.82 13.99 10.75
N GLY A 86 6.96 14.81 11.79
CA GLY A 86 8.21 14.92 12.53
C GLY A 86 8.57 13.59 13.19
N LYS A 87 9.87 13.34 13.37
CA LYS A 87 10.40 12.03 13.79
C LYS A 87 9.84 11.56 15.13
N VAL A 88 9.56 12.49 16.05
CA VAL A 88 9.03 12.19 17.39
C VAL A 88 7.61 11.67 17.27
N LEU A 89 6.73 12.42 16.58
CA LEU A 89 5.34 12.00 16.37
C LEU A 89 5.23 10.75 15.50
N ARG A 90 6.11 10.59 14.51
CA ARG A 90 6.13 9.40 13.64
C ARG A 90 6.45 8.11 14.39
N ARG A 91 7.10 8.21 15.56
CA ARG A 91 7.40 7.07 16.44
C ARG A 91 6.42 6.96 17.63
N ASP A 92 5.49 7.89 17.77
CA ASP A 92 4.41 7.78 18.76
C ASP A 92 3.33 6.86 18.22
N ARG A 93 3.28 5.63 18.76
CA ARG A 93 2.29 4.60 18.41
C ARG A 93 0.85 5.10 18.45
N ASN A 94 0.48 5.83 19.51
CA ASN A 94 -0.89 6.31 19.70
C ASN A 94 -1.22 7.40 18.68
N PHE A 95 -0.25 8.27 18.38
CA PHE A 95 -0.42 9.26 17.33
C PHE A 95 -0.52 8.62 15.95
N VAL A 96 0.32 7.63 15.61
CA VAL A 96 0.24 6.91 14.32
C VAL A 96 -1.12 6.23 14.16
N LYS A 97 -1.65 5.61 15.22
CA LYS A 97 -2.99 5.01 15.23
C LYS A 97 -4.08 6.04 14.93
N GLU A 98 -4.05 7.21 15.58
CA GLU A 98 -4.97 8.32 15.28
C GLU A 98 -4.79 8.81 13.84
N LEU A 99 -3.54 8.92 13.39
CA LEU A 99 -3.18 9.46 12.08
C LEU A 99 -3.75 8.62 10.94
N VAL A 100 -3.68 7.29 11.03
CA VAL A 100 -4.25 6.38 10.00
C VAL A 100 -5.77 6.38 10.00
N GLN A 101 -6.41 6.79 11.11
CA GLN A 101 -7.86 6.91 11.24
C GLN A 101 -8.43 8.20 10.63
N VAL A 102 -7.57 9.18 10.33
CA VAL A 102 -7.98 10.36 9.58
C VAL A 102 -8.45 9.93 8.19
N LYS A 103 -9.60 10.46 7.77
CA LYS A 103 -10.23 10.14 6.49
C LYS A 103 -9.22 10.21 5.33
N ASN A 104 -9.16 9.15 4.51
CA ASN A 104 -8.25 8.99 3.37
C ASN A 104 -6.75 8.92 3.70
N ASN A 105 -6.36 8.83 4.98
CA ASN A 105 -4.97 8.82 5.40
C ASN A 105 -4.40 7.41 5.64
N TRP A 106 -5.20 6.35 5.46
CA TRP A 106 -4.80 4.94 5.55
C TRP A 106 -3.60 4.58 4.66
N VAL A 107 -3.40 5.31 3.56
CA VAL A 107 -2.25 5.12 2.64
C VAL A 107 -0.92 5.36 3.34
N LEU A 108 -0.90 6.15 4.43
CA LEU A 108 0.30 6.39 5.23
C LEU A 108 0.97 5.13 5.73
N LEU A 109 0.20 4.05 5.93
CA LEU A 109 0.73 2.77 6.38
C LEU A 109 1.89 2.29 5.49
N LYS A 110 1.89 2.63 4.18
CA LYS A 110 2.97 2.28 3.25
C LYS A 110 4.33 2.91 3.60
N ASP A 111 4.31 4.09 4.21
CA ASP A 111 5.49 4.90 4.52
C ASP A 111 5.91 4.75 5.99
N MET A 112 5.21 3.91 6.76
CA MET A 112 5.51 3.63 8.15
C MET A 112 6.53 2.49 8.26
N ASP A 113 7.29 2.54 9.36
CA ASP A 113 8.23 1.49 9.72
C ASP A 113 7.53 0.12 9.86
N GLU A 114 8.29 -0.96 9.68
CA GLU A 114 7.74 -2.32 9.64
C GLU A 114 7.02 -2.73 10.92
N ASP A 115 7.49 -2.27 12.08
CA ASP A 115 6.87 -2.48 13.39
C ASP A 115 5.42 -1.97 13.41
N PHE A 116 5.14 -0.79 12.84
CA PHE A 116 3.77 -0.28 12.74
C PHE A 116 2.92 -0.97 11.66
N ARG A 117 3.55 -1.50 10.61
CA ARG A 117 2.88 -2.36 9.62
C ARG A 117 2.62 -3.79 10.13
N GLN A 118 3.23 -4.16 11.25
CA GLN A 118 2.97 -5.39 11.99
C GLN A 118 2.08 -5.18 13.21
N ASP A 119 1.92 -3.94 13.70
CA ASP A 119 1.06 -3.64 14.84
C ASP A 119 -0.41 -3.90 14.52
N GLU A 120 -1.02 -4.85 15.24
CA GLU A 120 -2.40 -5.29 14.97
C GLU A 120 -3.41 -4.13 15.08
N GLU A 121 -3.29 -3.26 16.08
CA GLU A 121 -4.28 -2.20 16.28
C GLU A 121 -4.17 -1.12 15.21
N ILE A 122 -2.95 -0.77 14.79
CA ILE A 122 -2.72 0.22 13.73
C ILE A 122 -3.19 -0.36 12.39
N CYS A 123 -2.87 -1.61 12.08
CA CYS A 123 -3.34 -2.27 10.87
C CYS A 123 -4.86 -2.38 10.82
N ARG A 124 -5.51 -2.78 11.92
CA ARG A 124 -6.98 -2.80 12.01
C ARG A 124 -7.57 -1.41 11.83
N ALA A 125 -7.01 -0.40 12.49
CA ALA A 125 -7.47 0.98 12.34
C ALA A 125 -7.41 1.46 10.88
N ALA A 126 -6.33 1.16 10.16
CA ALA A 126 -6.19 1.50 8.75
C ALA A 126 -7.19 0.72 7.86
N LEU A 127 -7.38 -0.58 8.13
CA LEU A 127 -8.29 -1.47 7.39
C LEU A 127 -9.76 -1.11 7.60
N ASP A 128 -10.15 -0.76 8.82
CA ASP A 128 -11.50 -0.31 9.15
C ASP A 128 -11.82 1.04 8.48
N CYS A 129 -10.82 1.90 8.27
CA CYS A 129 -10.97 3.13 7.50
C CYS A 129 -11.05 2.88 5.98
N ASN A 130 -10.21 1.99 5.45
CA ASN A 130 -10.28 1.56 4.06
C ASN A 130 -9.64 0.16 3.89
N PRO A 131 -10.41 -0.84 3.43
CA PRO A 131 -9.90 -2.20 3.19
C PRO A 131 -8.70 -2.27 2.24
N ARG A 132 -8.53 -1.31 1.33
CA ARG A 132 -7.36 -1.25 0.43
C ARG A 132 -6.04 -1.04 1.16
N ALA A 133 -6.07 -0.64 2.43
CA ALA A 133 -4.88 -0.58 3.28
C ALA A 133 -4.21 -1.95 3.47
N ILE A 134 -4.92 -3.07 3.20
CA ILE A 134 -4.40 -4.44 3.33
C ILE A 134 -3.10 -4.67 2.54
N LYS A 135 -2.92 -3.95 1.42
CA LYS A 135 -1.68 -3.98 0.61
C LYS A 135 -0.42 -3.61 1.41
N TYR A 136 -0.58 -2.87 2.50
CA TYR A 136 0.53 -2.38 3.33
C TYR A 136 0.64 -3.09 4.68
N VAL A 137 -0.25 -4.05 4.97
CA VAL A 137 -0.24 -4.81 6.22
C VAL A 137 0.78 -5.95 6.12
N LEU A 138 1.69 -6.02 7.10
CA LEU A 138 2.69 -7.09 7.22
C LEU A 138 2.35 -8.09 8.33
N ASN A 139 1.35 -7.80 9.17
CA ASN A 139 0.92 -8.70 10.24
C ASN A 139 0.24 -9.96 9.70
N GLN A 140 0.97 -11.07 9.62
CA GLN A 140 0.45 -12.36 9.16
C GLN A 140 -0.62 -12.95 10.08
N TYR A 141 -0.58 -12.70 11.38
CA TYR A 141 -1.64 -13.18 12.30
C TYR A 141 -2.99 -12.51 11.97
N LEU A 142 -2.98 -11.21 11.65
CA LEU A 142 -4.16 -10.48 11.22
C LEU A 142 -4.65 -10.95 9.84
N LEU A 143 -3.74 -11.14 8.88
CA LEU A 143 -4.09 -11.65 7.54
C LEU A 143 -4.58 -13.11 7.55
N ASN A 144 -4.29 -13.87 8.59
CA ASN A 144 -4.81 -15.22 8.82
C ASN A 144 -5.96 -15.25 9.84
N ASN A 145 -6.51 -14.09 10.24
CA ASN A 145 -7.70 -14.03 11.08
C ASN A 145 -8.95 -14.25 10.22
N ARG A 146 -9.58 -15.42 10.35
CA ARG A 146 -10.74 -15.82 9.54
C ARG A 146 -11.87 -14.79 9.56
N GLU A 147 -12.32 -14.41 10.75
CA GLU A 147 -13.45 -13.50 10.94
C GLU A 147 -13.17 -12.14 10.33
N TYR A 148 -11.97 -11.61 10.55
CA TYR A 148 -11.58 -10.31 10.04
C TYR A 148 -11.39 -10.31 8.52
N MET A 149 -10.75 -11.34 7.97
CA MET A 149 -10.59 -11.47 6.51
C MET A 149 -11.94 -11.66 5.81
N LEU A 150 -12.87 -12.40 6.40
CA LEU A 150 -14.23 -12.53 5.89
C LEU A 150 -14.92 -11.15 5.78
N LYS A 151 -14.80 -10.30 6.81
CA LYS A 151 -15.29 -8.90 6.77
C LYS A 151 -14.65 -8.11 5.63
N ILE A 152 -13.34 -8.22 5.45
CA ILE A 152 -12.59 -7.48 4.42
C ILE A 152 -13.00 -7.90 3.00
N VAL A 153 -12.98 -9.19 2.69
CA VAL A 153 -13.31 -9.67 1.33
C VAL A 153 -14.77 -9.45 0.97
N SER A 154 -15.66 -9.43 1.98
CA SER A 154 -17.09 -9.13 1.76
C SER A 154 -17.33 -7.68 1.31
N GLN A 155 -16.42 -6.75 1.63
CA GLN A 155 -16.50 -5.37 1.14
C GLN A 155 -15.91 -5.25 -0.28
N CYS A 156 -14.83 -5.97 -0.56
CA CYS A 156 -14.19 -5.97 -1.88
C CYS A 156 -13.51 -7.32 -2.13
N GLY A 157 -14.12 -8.13 -3.01
CA GLY A 157 -13.68 -9.51 -3.24
C GLY A 157 -12.27 -9.64 -3.80
N ILE A 158 -11.79 -8.64 -4.54
CA ILE A 158 -10.41 -8.63 -5.08
C ILE A 158 -9.35 -8.68 -3.97
N LEU A 159 -9.70 -8.27 -2.74
CA LEU A 159 -8.78 -8.30 -1.60
C LEU A 159 -8.48 -9.72 -1.12
N LEU A 160 -9.14 -10.74 -1.68
CA LEU A 160 -8.76 -12.14 -1.53
C LEU A 160 -7.27 -12.37 -1.86
N GLU A 161 -6.69 -11.59 -2.77
CA GLU A 161 -5.25 -11.58 -3.08
C GLU A 161 -4.38 -11.56 -1.82
N TYR A 162 -4.74 -10.73 -0.83
CA TYR A 162 -3.94 -10.45 0.37
C TYR A 162 -4.27 -11.32 1.58
N VAL A 163 -5.32 -12.16 1.48
CA VAL A 163 -5.68 -13.09 2.55
C VAL A 163 -4.53 -14.06 2.80
N GLY A 164 -4.21 -14.29 4.08
CA GLY A 164 -3.11 -15.17 4.47
C GLY A 164 -3.29 -16.60 4.00
N TYR A 165 -2.16 -17.29 3.77
CA TYR A 165 -2.12 -18.61 3.14
C TYR A 165 -3.02 -19.66 3.82
N SER A 166 -3.08 -19.66 5.16
CA SER A 166 -3.89 -20.65 5.90
C SER A 166 -5.40 -20.53 5.62
N LEU A 167 -5.83 -19.40 5.06
CA LEU A 167 -7.22 -19.11 4.73
C LEU A 167 -7.51 -19.14 3.22
N LYS A 168 -6.51 -19.32 2.35
CA LYS A 168 -6.72 -19.34 0.89
C LYS A 168 -7.62 -20.47 0.42
N ASN A 169 -7.64 -21.59 1.14
CA ASN A 169 -8.55 -22.72 0.91
C ASN A 169 -9.80 -22.69 1.81
N ASN A 170 -10.06 -21.58 2.52
CA ASN A 170 -11.27 -21.44 3.29
C ASN A 170 -12.46 -21.17 2.34
N ARG A 171 -13.35 -22.16 2.23
CA ARG A 171 -14.51 -22.12 1.33
C ARG A 171 -15.37 -20.86 1.53
N GLU A 172 -15.65 -20.49 2.77
CA GLU A 172 -16.53 -19.36 3.10
C GLU A 172 -15.92 -18.02 2.65
N ILE A 173 -14.64 -17.79 2.93
CA ILE A 173 -13.92 -16.57 2.53
C ILE A 173 -13.90 -16.45 1.00
N ASN A 174 -13.61 -17.55 0.29
CA ASN A 174 -13.57 -17.55 -1.17
C ASN A 174 -14.95 -17.26 -1.76
N LEU A 175 -16.01 -17.90 -1.27
CA LEU A 175 -17.37 -17.62 -1.75
C LEU A 175 -17.81 -16.18 -1.47
N ALA A 176 -17.50 -15.64 -0.29
CA ALA A 176 -17.79 -14.24 0.02
C ALA A 176 -17.07 -13.29 -0.94
N ALA A 177 -15.79 -13.55 -1.23
CA ALA A 177 -15.01 -12.78 -2.18
C ALA A 177 -15.59 -12.86 -3.61
N LEU A 178 -15.92 -14.07 -4.07
CA LEU A 178 -16.41 -14.33 -5.43
C LEU A 178 -17.79 -13.74 -5.68
N LYS A 179 -18.69 -13.81 -4.68
CA LYS A 179 -20.01 -13.18 -4.74
C LYS A 179 -19.91 -11.66 -4.91
N GLN A 180 -18.90 -11.04 -4.30
CA GLN A 180 -18.66 -9.61 -4.41
C GLN A 180 -17.90 -9.23 -5.69
N THR A 181 -16.96 -10.05 -6.14
CA THR A 181 -16.13 -9.78 -7.31
C THR A 181 -15.71 -11.10 -7.96
N PRO A 182 -16.39 -11.57 -9.03
CA PRO A 182 -16.06 -12.83 -9.70
C PRO A 182 -14.60 -12.89 -10.20
N LYS A 183 -14.01 -11.75 -10.59
CA LYS A 183 -12.58 -11.62 -10.93
C LYS A 183 -11.62 -12.01 -9.80
N ALA A 184 -12.09 -12.14 -8.56
CA ALA A 184 -11.30 -12.66 -7.44
C ALA A 184 -10.97 -14.16 -7.59
N PHE A 185 -11.62 -14.87 -8.53
CA PHE A 185 -11.35 -16.29 -8.82
C PHE A 185 -9.87 -16.58 -9.07
N GLN A 186 -9.15 -15.65 -9.70
CA GLN A 186 -7.71 -15.78 -9.93
C GLN A 186 -6.88 -15.94 -8.64
N PHE A 187 -7.43 -15.57 -7.46
CA PHE A 187 -6.78 -15.65 -6.16
C PHE A 187 -7.29 -16.81 -5.28
N VAL A 188 -8.25 -17.59 -5.78
CA VAL A 188 -8.82 -18.73 -5.06
C VAL A 188 -7.75 -19.79 -4.84
N GLY A 189 -7.76 -20.40 -3.66
CA GLY A 189 -6.89 -21.54 -3.35
C GLY A 189 -7.18 -22.73 -4.27
N ASN A 190 -6.12 -23.35 -4.79
CA ASN A 190 -6.20 -24.40 -5.81
C ASN A 190 -7.06 -25.62 -5.41
N VAL A 191 -7.12 -25.95 -4.12
CA VAL A 191 -7.92 -27.05 -3.58
C VAL A 191 -9.42 -26.86 -3.88
N LEU A 192 -9.86 -25.60 -4.01
CA LEU A 192 -11.26 -25.25 -4.21
C LEU A 192 -11.70 -25.22 -5.68
N PHE A 193 -10.82 -25.48 -6.65
CA PHE A 193 -11.22 -25.55 -8.07
C PHE A 193 -12.09 -26.76 -8.43
N LYS A 194 -12.24 -27.72 -7.51
CA LYS A 194 -13.18 -28.83 -7.65
C LYS A 194 -14.52 -28.56 -6.95
N ASP A 195 -14.63 -27.47 -6.21
CA ASP A 195 -15.90 -27.07 -5.58
C ASP A 195 -16.81 -26.48 -6.66
N GLU A 196 -17.94 -27.14 -6.90
CA GLU A 196 -18.84 -26.80 -8.01
C GLU A 196 -19.36 -25.36 -7.93
N GLU A 197 -19.70 -24.87 -6.72
CA GLU A 197 -20.19 -23.51 -6.53
C GLU A 197 -19.08 -22.51 -6.83
N ILE A 198 -17.87 -22.72 -6.30
CA ILE A 198 -16.73 -21.83 -6.54
C ILE A 198 -16.34 -21.82 -8.02
N SER A 199 -16.26 -22.98 -8.66
CA SER A 199 -15.88 -23.11 -10.07
C SER A 199 -16.89 -22.46 -11.01
N SER A 200 -18.15 -22.33 -10.61
CA SER A 200 -19.17 -21.59 -11.38
C SER A 200 -18.87 -20.09 -11.49
N PHE A 201 -18.10 -19.51 -10.56
CA PHE A 201 -17.65 -18.10 -10.62
C PHE A 201 -16.45 -17.90 -11.52
N SER A 202 -15.85 -18.97 -12.04
CA SER A 202 -14.73 -18.84 -12.95
C SER A 202 -15.19 -18.02 -14.16
N THR A 203 -14.69 -16.80 -14.30
CA THR A 203 -14.96 -15.91 -15.45
C THR A 203 -14.19 -16.35 -16.69
N LEU A 204 -13.92 -17.66 -16.77
CA LEU A 204 -12.90 -18.32 -17.56
C LEU A 204 -13.45 -18.75 -18.93
N ASP A 205 -14.36 -17.96 -19.50
CA ASP A 205 -14.56 -17.99 -20.95
C ASP A 205 -13.21 -17.62 -21.59
N ASN A 206 -12.51 -18.62 -22.15
CA ASN A 206 -11.13 -18.57 -22.67
C ASN A 206 -9.98 -18.73 -21.65
N SER A 207 -10.20 -19.37 -20.51
CA SER A 207 -9.08 -19.73 -19.63
C SER A 207 -8.06 -20.66 -20.26
N ILE A 208 -6.81 -20.50 -19.82
CA ILE A 208 -5.71 -21.36 -20.19
C ILE A 208 -5.28 -22.19 -18.99
N GLU A 209 -5.07 -23.49 -19.20
CA GLU A 209 -4.50 -24.37 -18.18
C GLU A 209 -2.98 -24.24 -18.23
N LEU A 210 -2.40 -23.63 -17.18
CA LEU A 210 -0.95 -23.51 -17.07
C LEU A 210 -0.36 -24.74 -16.41
N ARG A 211 0.78 -25.19 -16.95
CA ARG A 211 1.58 -26.30 -16.40
C ARG A 211 3.00 -25.83 -16.16
N ILE A 212 3.40 -25.78 -14.89
CA ILE A 212 4.76 -25.42 -14.48
C ILE A 212 5.43 -26.65 -13.89
N LYS A 213 6.58 -27.03 -14.46
CA LYS A 213 7.39 -28.16 -13.95
C LYS A 213 8.66 -27.66 -13.28
N SER A 214 8.94 -28.18 -12.09
CA SER A 214 10.24 -28.04 -11.45
C SER A 214 11.22 -29.05 -12.06
N ILE A 215 12.52 -28.72 -12.04
CA ILE A 215 13.61 -29.67 -12.33
C ILE A 215 13.59 -30.92 -11.43
N SER A 216 12.97 -30.84 -10.24
CA SER A 216 12.78 -31.98 -9.33
C SER A 216 11.66 -32.93 -9.76
N GLY A 217 10.91 -32.60 -10.82
CA GLY A 217 9.78 -33.37 -11.31
C GLY A 217 8.42 -32.97 -10.71
N LYS A 218 8.38 -32.05 -9.73
CA LYS A 218 7.11 -31.48 -9.24
C LYS A 218 6.39 -30.72 -10.36
N GLU A 219 5.07 -30.86 -10.43
CA GLU A 219 4.22 -30.18 -11.41
C GLU A 219 3.13 -29.38 -10.68
N LEU A 220 2.96 -28.12 -11.08
CA LEU A 220 1.87 -27.24 -10.65
C LEU A 220 0.95 -27.01 -11.85
N ARG A 221 -0.35 -27.20 -11.63
CA ARG A 221 -1.40 -26.95 -12.62
C ARG A 221 -2.46 -26.04 -12.06
N PHE A 222 -2.83 -25.00 -12.81
CA PHE A 222 -3.95 -24.13 -12.48
C PHE A 222 -4.47 -23.42 -13.72
N PHE A 223 -5.71 -22.96 -13.68
CA PHE A 223 -6.29 -22.14 -14.74
C PHE A 223 -5.99 -20.67 -14.53
N ALA A 224 -5.72 -19.96 -15.61
CA ALA A 224 -5.49 -18.52 -15.63
C ALA A 224 -6.28 -17.84 -16.75
N ASP A 225 -6.61 -16.56 -16.56
CA ASP A 225 -7.08 -15.69 -17.62
C ASP A 225 -5.87 -15.22 -18.45
N PRO A 226 -5.91 -15.25 -19.79
CA PRO A 226 -4.84 -14.72 -20.63
C PRO A 226 -4.42 -13.27 -20.32
N ASN A 227 -5.31 -12.46 -19.73
CA ASN A 227 -5.03 -11.09 -19.31
C ASN A 227 -4.37 -10.99 -17.91
N ASN A 228 -4.21 -12.09 -17.17
CA ASN A 228 -3.45 -12.06 -15.92
C ASN A 228 -1.98 -11.71 -16.20
N THR A 229 -1.31 -11.06 -15.25
CA THR A 229 0.10 -10.72 -15.40
C THR A 229 1.01 -11.90 -15.09
N PHE A 230 2.24 -11.89 -15.60
CA PHE A 230 3.20 -12.95 -15.32
C PHE A 230 3.58 -13.05 -13.84
N ASN A 231 3.54 -11.94 -13.10
CA ASN A 231 3.79 -11.93 -11.65
C ASN A 231 2.86 -12.90 -10.90
N MET A 232 1.62 -13.08 -11.37
CA MET A 232 0.68 -14.03 -10.78
C MET A 232 1.22 -15.47 -10.86
N ILE A 233 1.90 -15.86 -11.94
CA ILE A 233 2.52 -17.18 -12.06
C ILE A 233 3.63 -17.35 -11.03
N ARG A 234 4.51 -16.34 -10.87
CA ARG A 234 5.56 -16.40 -9.84
C ARG A 234 4.97 -16.52 -8.46
N TRP A 235 3.97 -15.69 -8.16
CA TRP A 235 3.26 -15.75 -6.89
C TRP A 235 2.68 -17.15 -6.65
N ARG A 236 1.98 -17.75 -7.63
CA ARG A 236 1.46 -19.13 -7.53
C ARG A 236 2.54 -20.18 -7.32
N VAL A 237 3.68 -20.06 -7.99
CA VAL A 237 4.81 -21.00 -7.83
C VAL A 237 5.44 -20.87 -6.45
N ALA A 238 5.67 -19.65 -5.99
CA ALA A 238 6.18 -19.35 -4.64
C ALA A 238 5.22 -19.87 -3.56
N GLU A 239 3.92 -19.62 -3.75
CA GLU A 239 2.83 -20.01 -2.87
C GLU A 239 2.69 -21.54 -2.79
N GLU A 240 2.57 -22.24 -3.93
CA GLU A 240 2.29 -23.68 -3.97
C GLU A 240 3.45 -24.51 -3.42
N TRP A 241 4.69 -24.11 -3.73
CA TRP A 241 5.87 -24.87 -3.33
C TRP A 241 6.53 -24.33 -2.06
N ASN A 242 5.93 -23.31 -1.43
CA ASN A 242 6.42 -22.66 -0.22
C ASN A 242 7.90 -22.26 -0.35
N ILE A 243 8.22 -21.56 -1.43
CA ILE A 243 9.57 -21.06 -1.74
C ILE A 243 9.55 -19.54 -1.79
N GLY A 244 10.66 -18.91 -1.36
CA GLY A 244 10.85 -17.47 -1.53
C GLY A 244 11.07 -17.07 -2.99
N ASN A 245 11.52 -15.85 -3.25
CA ASN A 245 11.70 -15.32 -4.62
C ASN A 245 12.96 -15.83 -5.34
N GLU A 246 13.68 -16.81 -4.77
CA GLU A 246 14.94 -17.35 -5.29
C GLU A 246 14.73 -18.45 -6.35
N PHE A 247 13.88 -18.16 -7.34
CA PHE A 247 13.67 -19.04 -8.48
C PHE A 247 13.49 -18.23 -9.77
N ARG A 248 13.64 -18.91 -10.89
CA ARG A 248 13.41 -18.39 -12.23
C ARG A 248 12.41 -19.28 -12.92
N ILE A 249 11.56 -18.68 -13.74
CA ILE A 249 10.68 -19.39 -14.65
C ILE A 249 11.22 -19.20 -16.06
N ILE A 250 11.25 -20.29 -16.82
CA ILE A 250 11.71 -20.33 -18.21
C ILE A 250 10.50 -20.60 -19.10
N HIS A 251 10.33 -19.80 -20.13
CA HIS A 251 9.35 -19.96 -21.19
C HIS A 251 10.05 -19.78 -22.55
N ASN A 252 9.81 -20.65 -23.53
CA ASN A 252 10.42 -20.57 -24.87
C ASN A 252 11.95 -20.39 -24.85
N SER A 253 12.63 -21.17 -24.01
CA SER A 253 14.09 -21.11 -23.80
C SER A 253 14.62 -19.77 -23.27
N LYS A 254 13.75 -18.83 -22.90
CA LYS A 254 14.09 -17.54 -22.30
C LYS A 254 13.77 -17.56 -20.81
N VAL A 255 14.69 -17.04 -20.00
CA VAL A 255 14.43 -16.75 -18.59
C VAL A 255 13.53 -15.52 -18.51
N MET A 256 12.39 -15.65 -17.83
CA MET A 256 11.46 -14.55 -17.63
C MET A 256 12.07 -13.54 -16.64
N SER A 257 12.10 -12.27 -17.01
CA SER A 257 12.72 -11.19 -16.24
C SER A 257 11.71 -10.53 -15.28
N MET A 258 12.16 -9.54 -14.49
CA MET A 258 11.26 -8.70 -13.68
C MET A 258 10.44 -7.73 -14.54
N GLU A 259 10.94 -7.32 -15.71
CA GLU A 259 10.17 -6.46 -16.65
C GLU A 259 8.99 -7.20 -17.28
N ASP A 260 9.06 -8.54 -17.30
CA ASP A 260 7.96 -9.36 -17.81
C ASP A 260 6.85 -9.55 -16.77
N ASP A 261 7.10 -9.25 -15.48
CA ASP A 261 6.14 -9.47 -14.38
C ASP A 261 4.87 -8.63 -14.52
N GLU A 262 4.97 -7.46 -15.18
CA GLU A 262 3.85 -6.56 -15.44
C GLU A 262 3.10 -6.89 -16.74
N LYS A 263 3.69 -7.69 -17.64
CA LYS A 263 3.06 -8.09 -18.91
C LYS A 263 2.04 -9.18 -18.68
N THR A 264 1.01 -9.19 -19.51
CA THR A 264 -0.04 -10.22 -19.51
C THR A 264 0.47 -11.54 -20.09
N LEU A 265 -0.20 -12.65 -19.74
CA LEU A 265 0.13 -13.96 -20.32
C LEU A 265 -0.03 -13.95 -21.85
N GLN A 266 -1.04 -13.25 -22.35
CA GLN A 266 -1.29 -13.07 -23.78
C GLN A 266 -0.14 -12.31 -24.47
N GLU A 267 0.34 -11.21 -23.89
CA GLU A 267 1.50 -10.44 -24.42
C GLU A 267 2.80 -11.28 -24.43
N LEU A 268 2.90 -12.25 -23.54
CA LEU A 268 4.02 -13.18 -23.44
C LEU A 268 3.82 -14.48 -24.23
N GLU A 269 2.73 -14.57 -24.99
CA GLU A 269 2.33 -15.75 -25.78
C GLU A 269 2.22 -17.03 -24.94
N ILE A 270 1.90 -16.89 -23.65
CA ILE A 270 1.68 -18.01 -22.72
C ILE A 270 0.24 -18.50 -22.89
N ASN A 271 0.08 -19.78 -23.24
CA ASN A 271 -1.20 -20.46 -23.45
C ASN A 271 -1.18 -21.90 -22.88
N SER A 272 -2.27 -22.66 -23.03
CA SER A 272 -2.39 -24.03 -22.46
C SER A 272 -1.36 -25.06 -22.98
N ASN A 273 -0.70 -24.75 -24.10
CA ASN A 273 0.36 -25.58 -24.67
C ASN A 273 1.76 -25.13 -24.25
N SER A 274 1.89 -23.95 -23.62
CA SER A 274 3.16 -23.44 -23.12
C SER A 274 3.73 -24.38 -22.05
N LYS A 275 5.04 -24.63 -22.15
CA LYS A 275 5.79 -25.37 -21.13
C LYS A 275 6.59 -24.38 -20.31
N LEU A 276 6.17 -24.19 -19.06
CA LEU A 276 6.89 -23.36 -18.10
C LEU A 276 7.76 -24.27 -17.23
N VAL A 277 9.03 -23.91 -17.10
CA VAL A 277 9.98 -24.65 -16.26
C VAL A 277 10.49 -23.74 -15.15
N MET A 278 10.36 -24.19 -13.91
CA MET A 278 10.93 -23.51 -12.75
C MET A 278 12.30 -24.10 -12.40
N VAL A 279 13.27 -23.22 -12.19
CA VAL A 279 14.61 -23.54 -11.69
C VAL A 279 14.95 -22.66 -10.49
N PHE A 280 15.59 -23.22 -9.47
CA PHE A 280 16.12 -22.42 -8.36
C PHE A 280 17.25 -21.51 -8.85
N ARG A 281 17.34 -20.31 -8.27
CA ARG A 281 18.49 -19.43 -8.49
C ARG A 281 19.67 -20.03 -7.73
N LEU A 282 20.69 -20.51 -8.46
CA LEU A 282 21.95 -20.86 -7.81
C LEU A 282 22.59 -19.58 -7.27
N VAL A 283 22.82 -19.54 -5.96
CA VAL A 283 23.60 -18.48 -5.32
C VAL A 283 25.07 -18.79 -5.64
N GLY A 284 25.62 -18.09 -6.63
CA GLY A 284 27.06 -17.91 -6.92
C GLY A 284 27.96 -19.16 -6.87
N GLY A 285 28.40 -19.60 -8.06
CA GLY A 285 29.68 -20.30 -8.24
C GLY A 285 30.65 -19.38 -8.96
#